data_AF-A0A9P4JGM5-F1
#
_entry.id   AF-A0A9P4JGM5-F1
#
_cell.length_a   1.000
_cell.length_b   1.000
_cell.length_c   1.000
_cell.angle_alpha   90.00
_cell.angle_beta   90.00
_cell.angle_gamma   90.00
#
_symmetry.space_group_name_H-M   'P 1'
#
loop_
_entity.id
_entity.type
_entity.pdbx_description
1 polymer ?
#
loop_
_entity_poly.entity_id
_entity_poly.type
_entity_poly.pdbx_seq_one_letter_code
_entity_poly.pdbx_strand_id
1 'polypeptide(L)'
;MRSTLVFIFAGLPLSLLAIARPQRGILLPGQVFGRDVEGPCDVSGITLPENAQSLPPPTEGLQLILIAQGTGTQNYTCADATAKPAALGALATLVNATCEVAQNALGTVNEDSAAIGVHYFVDASTPDFDIIGLGNTELKKVATVSAPSSDDVPFLKLMAQEQGTTGPIREIYRVATRGGVPPADCSEQKPNSIVTVNYTAQYWFYSCVEESV
;
A
#
# COMPACT_ATOMS: atom_id res chain seq x y z
N MET A 1 -51.68 -43.53 -28.78
CA MET A 1 -51.83 -44.64 -27.81
C MET A 1 -50.45 -45.03 -27.31
N ARG A 2 -50.34 -45.31 -26.00
CA ARG A 2 -49.16 -45.72 -25.22
C ARG A 2 -48.23 -44.59 -24.78
N SER A 3 -47.73 -44.54 -23.57
CA SER A 3 -48.13 -45.13 -22.28
C SER A 3 -47.26 -44.44 -21.23
N THR A 4 -47.87 -44.08 -20.12
CA THR A 4 -47.29 -43.45 -18.92
C THR A 4 -46.17 -44.29 -18.30
N LEU A 5 -45.13 -43.64 -17.77
CA LEU A 5 -44.39 -44.11 -16.59
C LEU A 5 -43.92 -42.91 -15.77
N VAL A 6 -44.60 -42.71 -14.65
CA VAL A 6 -44.24 -41.77 -13.58
C VAL A 6 -43.33 -42.53 -12.62
N PHE A 7 -42.10 -42.05 -12.42
CA PHE A 7 -41.20 -42.56 -11.39
C PHE A 7 -41.29 -41.68 -10.14
N ILE A 8 -41.83 -42.27 -9.07
CA ILE A 8 -41.87 -41.70 -7.72
C ILE A 8 -40.54 -42.06 -7.06
N PHE A 9 -39.70 -41.06 -6.77
CA PHE A 9 -38.55 -41.23 -5.90
C PHE A 9 -38.94 -40.87 -4.46
N ALA A 10 -39.03 -41.90 -3.62
CA ALA A 10 -39.18 -41.78 -2.18
C ALA A 10 -37.88 -41.24 -1.57
N GLY A 11 -37.97 -40.15 -0.80
CA GLY A 11 -36.85 -39.56 -0.09
C GLY A 11 -36.36 -40.43 1.06
N LEU A 12 -35.05 -40.64 1.14
CA LEU A 12 -34.38 -41.08 2.37
C LEU A 12 -33.96 -39.85 3.19
N PRO A 13 -34.19 -39.82 4.51
CA PRO A 13 -33.67 -38.76 5.36
C PRO A 13 -32.15 -38.94 5.48
N LEU A 14 -31.40 -37.94 5.01
CA LEU A 14 -29.97 -37.83 5.27
C LEU A 14 -29.77 -37.73 6.78
N SER A 15 -29.18 -38.77 7.38
CA SER A 15 -28.81 -38.79 8.79
C SER A 15 -27.76 -37.69 9.04
N LEU A 16 -28.05 -36.78 9.98
CA LEU A 16 -27.07 -35.84 10.49
C LEU A 16 -25.94 -36.61 11.19
N LEU A 17 -24.82 -36.80 10.50
CA LEU A 17 -23.54 -37.07 11.15
C LEU A 17 -23.16 -35.79 11.91
N ALA A 18 -23.31 -35.83 13.23
CA ALA A 18 -22.79 -34.79 14.11
C ALA A 18 -21.25 -34.78 13.99
N ILE A 19 -20.74 -33.82 13.22
CA ILE A 19 -19.30 -33.53 13.18
C ILE A 19 -18.90 -33.07 14.57
N ALA A 20 -18.07 -33.85 15.25
CA ALA A 20 -17.44 -33.45 16.49
C ALA A 20 -16.68 -32.14 16.24
N ARG A 21 -17.13 -31.05 16.88
CA ARG A 21 -16.43 -29.76 16.84
C ARG A 21 -15.02 -29.98 17.40
N PRO A 22 -13.95 -29.47 16.74
CA PRO A 22 -12.65 -29.44 17.37
C PRO A 22 -12.78 -28.65 18.66
N GLN A 23 -12.46 -29.28 19.78
CA GLN A 23 -12.47 -28.61 21.07
C GLN A 23 -11.44 -27.47 21.00
N ARG A 24 -11.95 -26.25 21.14
CA ARG A 24 -11.15 -25.05 21.38
C ARG A 24 -10.22 -25.38 22.53
N GLY A 25 -8.92 -25.46 22.26
CA GLY A 25 -7.90 -25.63 23.29
C GLY A 25 -8.15 -24.57 24.35
N ILE A 26 -8.32 -25.02 25.59
CA ILE A 26 -8.38 -24.16 26.77
C ILE A 26 -6.98 -23.54 26.88
N LEU A 27 -6.84 -22.31 26.39
CA LEU A 27 -5.63 -21.52 26.60
C LEU A 27 -5.60 -21.11 28.07
N LEU A 28 -4.52 -21.46 28.74
CA LEU A 28 -4.25 -21.10 30.13
C LEU A 28 -4.34 -19.56 30.30
N PRO A 29 -5.02 -19.05 31.34
CA PRO A 29 -4.95 -17.63 31.66
C PRO A 29 -3.55 -17.34 32.22
N GLY A 30 -2.74 -16.56 31.50
CA GLY A 30 -1.49 -16.05 32.08
C GLY A 30 -0.25 -15.90 31.20
N GLN A 31 -0.32 -16.08 29.88
CA GLN A 31 0.74 -15.58 29.00
C GLN A 31 0.13 -14.75 27.88
N VAL A 32 -0.31 -13.56 28.27
CA VAL A 32 -0.19 -12.40 27.40
C VAL A 32 1.32 -12.26 27.20
N PHE A 33 1.83 -12.68 26.04
CA PHE A 33 3.03 -12.05 25.52
C PHE A 33 2.68 -10.57 25.48
N GLY A 34 3.16 -9.82 26.46
CA GLY A 34 3.18 -8.38 26.39
C GLY A 34 3.93 -8.05 25.12
N ARG A 35 3.18 -7.84 24.04
CA ARG A 35 3.64 -6.96 22.99
C ARG A 35 3.86 -5.66 23.74
N ASP A 36 5.11 -5.29 23.94
CA ASP A 36 5.44 -3.90 24.17
C ASP A 36 4.87 -3.20 22.93
N VAL A 37 3.63 -2.75 23.05
CA VAL A 37 3.10 -1.71 22.19
C VAL A 37 3.93 -0.53 22.64
N GLU A 38 5.08 -0.34 22.00
CA GLU A 38 5.72 0.97 21.98
C GLU A 38 4.58 1.94 21.74
N GLY A 39 4.41 2.88 22.68
CA GLY A 39 3.48 3.98 22.48
C GLY A 39 3.75 4.60 21.12
N PRO A 40 2.76 5.29 20.51
CA PRO A 40 2.95 5.87 19.18
C PRO A 40 4.25 6.68 19.18
N CYS A 41 5.21 6.26 18.34
CA CYS A 41 6.49 6.94 18.27
C CYS A 41 6.26 8.41 17.94
N ASP A 42 6.96 9.28 18.66
CA ASP A 42 6.78 10.71 18.49
C ASP A 42 7.30 11.13 17.11
N VAL A 43 6.38 11.55 16.26
CA VAL A 43 6.67 12.08 14.93
C VAL A 43 6.77 13.60 14.92
N SER A 44 6.58 14.25 16.08
CA SER A 44 6.69 15.69 16.21
C SER A 44 8.14 16.12 15.96
N GLY A 45 8.33 16.98 14.97
CA GLY A 45 9.66 17.46 14.55
C GLY A 45 10.35 16.60 13.50
N ILE A 46 9.78 15.47 13.08
CA ILE A 46 10.30 14.75 11.91
C ILE A 46 9.95 15.53 10.65
N THR A 47 10.96 15.85 9.86
CA THR A 47 10.81 16.52 8.56
C THR A 47 11.13 15.57 7.41
N LEU A 48 10.67 15.92 6.22
CA LEU A 48 11.07 15.21 5.00
C LEU A 48 12.60 15.14 4.88
N PRO A 49 13.14 14.06 4.29
CA PRO A 49 14.58 13.92 4.03
C PRO A 49 15.15 15.12 3.25
N GLU A 50 16.43 15.45 3.46
CA GLU A 50 17.07 16.63 2.85
C GLU A 50 16.94 16.68 1.33
N ASN A 51 17.12 15.53 0.68
CA ASN A 51 16.95 15.32 -0.76
C ASN A 51 15.49 15.44 -1.26
N ALA A 52 14.51 15.56 -0.36
CA ALA A 52 13.11 15.80 -0.68
C ALA A 52 12.67 17.25 -0.39
N GLN A 53 13.54 18.11 0.16
CA GLN A 53 13.17 19.48 0.59
C GLN A 53 12.77 20.42 -0.56
N SER A 54 13.07 20.08 -1.82
CA SER A 54 12.60 20.83 -2.98
C SER A 54 11.14 20.53 -3.35
N LEU A 55 10.52 19.52 -2.73
CA LEU A 55 9.06 19.36 -2.82
C LEU A 55 8.39 20.48 -2.01
N PRO A 56 7.22 20.98 -2.45
CA PRO A 56 6.44 21.90 -1.63
C PRO A 56 6.20 21.31 -0.23
N PRO A 57 6.31 22.11 0.84
CA PRO A 57 6.07 21.61 2.19
C PRO A 57 4.64 21.11 2.37
N PRO A 58 4.35 20.32 3.43
CA PRO A 58 2.99 19.96 3.80
C PRO A 58 2.08 21.20 3.87
N THR A 59 0.83 21.06 3.40
CA THR A 59 -0.15 22.15 3.52
C THR A 59 -0.34 22.51 5.00
N GLU A 60 -0.47 23.81 5.27
CA GLU A 60 -0.69 24.33 6.63
C GLU A 60 -1.89 23.64 7.30
N GLY A 61 -1.74 23.30 8.59
CA GLY A 61 -2.76 22.58 9.36
C GLY A 61 -2.74 21.06 9.21
N LEU A 62 -1.87 20.50 8.36
CA LEU A 62 -1.65 19.06 8.28
C LEU A 62 -0.51 18.61 9.21
N GLN A 63 -0.67 17.45 9.82
CA GLN A 63 0.34 16.77 10.63
C GLN A 63 0.70 15.41 10.05
N LEU A 64 1.96 15.02 10.21
CA LEU A 64 2.44 13.67 9.90
C LEU A 64 1.82 12.68 10.89
N ILE A 65 1.14 11.65 10.39
CA ILE A 65 0.45 10.66 11.24
C ILE A 65 0.96 9.23 11.05
N LEU A 66 1.63 8.95 9.95
CA LEU A 66 2.13 7.61 9.62
C LEU A 66 3.28 7.75 8.62
N ILE A 67 4.30 6.90 8.79
CA ILE A 67 5.29 6.61 7.76
C ILE A 67 5.22 5.11 7.47
N ALA A 68 5.05 4.75 6.19
CA ALA A 68 5.03 3.36 5.77
C ALA A 68 6.18 3.06 4.82
N GLN A 69 6.79 1.89 4.98
CA GLN A 69 7.72 1.33 4.02
C GLN A 69 6.94 0.50 3.01
N GLY A 70 6.99 0.90 1.74
CA GLY A 70 6.39 0.17 0.62
C GLY A 70 7.39 -0.71 -0.10
N THR A 71 6.97 -1.93 -0.42
CA THR A 71 7.70 -2.87 -1.28
C THR A 71 6.79 -3.40 -2.36
N GLY A 72 7.21 -3.32 -3.62
CA GLY A 72 6.42 -3.79 -4.73
C GLY A 72 7.02 -3.48 -6.09
N THR A 73 6.18 -3.11 -7.05
CA THR A 73 6.59 -2.88 -8.44
C THR A 73 6.03 -1.61 -9.04
N GLN A 74 6.81 -1.00 -9.92
CA GLN A 74 6.36 -0.02 -10.90
C GLN A 74 6.06 -0.76 -12.20
N ASN A 75 4.91 -0.46 -12.80
CA ASN A 75 4.41 -1.12 -14.00
C ASN A 75 4.33 -0.11 -15.15
N TYR A 76 4.78 -0.53 -16.33
CA TYR A 76 4.84 0.27 -17.54
C TYR A 76 4.29 -0.51 -18.74
N THR A 77 3.75 0.18 -19.74
CA THR A 77 3.38 -0.43 -21.02
C THR A 77 4.38 -0.10 -22.12
N CYS A 78 4.59 -1.07 -23.00
CA CYS A 78 5.39 -0.92 -24.21
C CYS A 78 4.47 -1.07 -25.42
N ALA A 79 4.26 0.01 -26.19
CA ALA A 79 3.43 -0.06 -27.40
C ALA A 79 4.11 -0.91 -28.49
N ASP A 80 5.40 -0.67 -28.71
CA ASP A 80 6.26 -1.39 -29.63
C ASP A 80 7.71 -1.42 -29.11
N ALA A 81 8.60 -2.14 -29.80
CA ALA A 81 9.97 -2.34 -29.36
C ALA A 81 10.84 -1.06 -29.37
N THR A 82 10.42 0.00 -30.05
CA THR A 82 11.16 1.27 -30.10
C THR A 82 10.54 2.36 -29.22
N ALA A 83 9.36 2.10 -28.67
CA ALA A 83 8.66 3.01 -27.80
C ALA A 83 9.40 3.20 -26.47
N LYS A 84 9.23 4.38 -25.87
CA LYS A 84 9.57 4.58 -24.46
C LYS A 84 8.48 3.95 -23.60
N PRO A 85 8.83 3.22 -22.51
CA PRO A 85 7.85 2.69 -21.60
C PRO A 85 6.94 3.79 -21.04
N ALA A 86 5.62 3.63 -21.18
CA ALA A 86 4.63 4.54 -20.62
C ALA A 86 4.21 4.06 -19.24
N ALA A 87 4.02 4.98 -18.28
CA ALA A 87 3.58 4.60 -16.93
C ALA A 87 2.18 3.95 -16.98
N LEU A 88 2.03 2.79 -16.36
CA LEU A 88 0.76 2.08 -16.21
C LEU A 88 0.22 2.17 -14.78
N GLY A 89 1.12 2.17 -13.79
CA GLY A 89 0.76 2.26 -12.38
C GLY A 89 1.82 1.61 -11.49
N ALA A 90 1.43 1.30 -10.26
CA ALA A 90 2.26 0.60 -9.28
C ALA A 90 1.42 -0.38 -8.47
N LEU A 91 2.08 -1.33 -7.81
CA LEU A 91 1.49 -2.16 -6.78
C LEU A 91 2.52 -2.30 -5.66
N ALA A 92 2.16 -2.03 -4.41
CA ALA A 92 3.03 -2.24 -3.27
C ALA A 92 2.26 -2.64 -2.02
N THR A 93 2.89 -3.50 -1.21
CA THR A 93 2.48 -3.78 0.15
C THR A 93 3.18 -2.80 1.09
N LEU A 94 2.45 -2.31 2.09
CA LEU A 94 2.91 -1.29 3.02
C LEU A 94 3.05 -1.90 4.41
N VAL A 95 4.18 -1.66 5.07
CA VAL A 95 4.40 -1.97 6.49
C VAL A 95 4.62 -0.67 7.26
N ASN A 96 4.26 -0.64 8.54
CA ASN A 96 4.48 0.54 9.37
C ASN A 96 5.98 0.70 9.62
N ALA A 97 6.53 1.88 9.30
CA ALA A 97 7.93 2.22 9.50
C ALA A 97 8.09 3.50 10.35
N THR A 98 7.03 3.91 11.06
CA THR A 98 6.99 5.20 11.76
C THR A 98 8.05 5.28 12.84
N CYS A 99 8.15 4.24 13.66
CA CYS A 99 9.11 4.20 14.77
C CYS A 99 10.55 4.10 14.28
N GLU A 100 10.76 3.29 13.26
CA GLU A 100 12.05 3.04 12.63
C GLU A 100 12.61 4.32 12.01
N VAL A 101 11.75 5.11 11.35
CA VAL A 101 12.14 6.41 10.82
C VAL A 101 12.35 7.42 11.95
N ALA A 102 11.45 7.48 12.94
CA ALA A 102 11.55 8.40 14.07
C ALA A 102 12.83 8.21 14.91
N GLN A 103 13.24 6.97 15.10
CA GLN A 103 14.41 6.59 15.88
C GLN A 103 15.69 6.47 15.04
N ASN A 104 15.63 6.77 13.73
CA ASN A 104 16.74 6.59 12.79
C ASN A 104 17.31 5.15 12.79
N ALA A 105 16.42 4.16 12.88
CA ALA A 105 16.73 2.73 13.03
C ALA A 105 16.42 1.90 11.76
N LEU A 106 16.27 2.56 10.60
CA LEU A 106 15.98 1.89 9.33
C LEU A 106 17.05 0.84 8.97
N GLY A 107 16.63 -0.42 8.81
CA GLY A 107 17.51 -1.54 8.44
C GLY A 107 18.15 -2.28 9.61
N THR A 108 17.90 -1.86 10.86
CA THR A 108 18.39 -2.54 12.08
C THR A 108 17.34 -3.36 12.83
N VAL A 109 16.07 -3.23 12.46
CA VAL A 109 14.96 -3.92 13.13
C VAL A 109 14.24 -4.83 12.14
N ASN A 110 13.91 -6.03 12.58
CA ASN A 110 13.12 -6.97 11.81
C ASN A 110 11.68 -6.43 11.81
N GLU A 111 11.34 -5.69 10.75
CA GLU A 111 10.05 -5.04 10.52
C GLU A 111 8.94 -5.98 11.00
N ASP A 112 8.14 -5.53 11.97
CA ASP A 112 6.96 -6.25 12.44
C ASP A 112 6.07 -6.47 11.22
N SER A 113 6.14 -7.67 10.63
CA SER A 113 6.00 -7.90 9.18
C SER A 113 4.54 -7.88 8.70
N ALA A 114 3.65 -7.33 9.52
CA ALA A 114 2.24 -7.22 9.21
C ALA A 114 2.04 -6.06 8.23
N ALA A 115 1.52 -6.40 7.06
CA ALA A 115 1.05 -5.39 6.12
C ALA A 115 -0.05 -4.54 6.79
N ILE A 116 0.14 -3.22 6.75
CA ILE A 116 -0.85 -2.22 7.23
C ILE A 116 -1.71 -1.68 6.11
N GLY A 117 -1.42 -2.06 4.86
CA GLY A 117 -2.17 -1.58 3.72
C GLY A 117 -1.53 -1.93 2.40
N VAL A 118 -2.14 -1.44 1.33
CA VAL A 118 -1.68 -1.59 -0.04
C VAL A 118 -1.72 -0.26 -0.76
N HIS A 119 -0.80 -0.11 -1.72
CA HIS A 119 -0.80 0.96 -2.67
C HIS A 119 -0.98 0.37 -4.07
N TYR A 120 -1.94 0.89 -4.83
CA TYR A 120 -2.14 0.52 -6.23
C TYR A 120 -2.61 1.72 -7.05
N PHE A 121 -2.99 1.50 -8.31
CA PHE A 121 -3.52 2.53 -9.20
C PHE A 121 -4.88 2.08 -9.72
N VAL A 122 -5.91 2.91 -9.57
CA VAL A 122 -7.28 2.62 -10.07
C VAL A 122 -7.40 2.91 -11.57
N ASP A 123 -6.58 3.83 -12.06
CA ASP A 123 -6.36 4.12 -13.48
C ASP A 123 -4.88 4.51 -13.70
N ALA A 124 -4.48 4.84 -14.93
CA ALA A 124 -3.08 5.14 -15.25
C ALA A 124 -2.47 6.35 -14.50
N SER A 125 -3.27 7.16 -13.81
CA SER A 125 -2.88 8.43 -13.22
C SER A 125 -3.28 8.61 -11.75
N THR A 126 -4.20 7.78 -11.24
CA THR A 126 -4.76 7.91 -9.89
C THR A 126 -4.16 6.85 -8.96
N PRO A 127 -3.11 7.21 -8.18
CA PRO A 127 -2.63 6.38 -7.09
C PRO A 127 -3.70 6.27 -5.99
N ASP A 128 -3.86 5.07 -5.48
CA ASP A 128 -4.77 4.68 -4.41
C ASP A 128 -3.96 4.07 -3.26
N PHE A 129 -4.31 4.45 -2.03
CA PHE A 129 -3.79 3.86 -0.81
C PHE A 129 -4.97 3.40 0.05
N ASP A 130 -4.99 2.09 0.35
CA ASP A 130 -5.94 1.50 1.30
C ASP A 130 -5.16 1.09 2.56
N ILE A 131 -5.35 1.85 3.63
CA ILE A 131 -4.63 1.67 4.89
C ILE A 131 -5.62 1.18 5.96
N ILE A 132 -5.29 0.05 6.58
CA ILE A 132 -6.09 -0.57 7.63
C ILE A 132 -6.26 0.44 8.77
N GLY A 133 -7.51 0.78 9.09
CA GLY A 133 -7.86 1.72 10.15
C GLY A 133 -7.85 3.20 9.75
N LEU A 134 -7.28 3.57 8.60
CA LEU A 134 -7.33 4.94 8.06
C LEU A 134 -8.21 5.05 6.80
N GLY A 135 -8.55 3.93 6.17
CA GLY A 135 -9.43 3.88 5.00
C GLY A 135 -8.70 4.13 3.67
N ASN A 136 -9.50 4.32 2.64
CA ASN A 136 -9.03 4.52 1.28
C ASN A 136 -8.73 6.00 0.98
N THR A 137 -7.68 6.25 0.22
CA THR A 137 -7.28 7.58 -0.26
C THR A 137 -6.85 7.50 -1.72
N GLU A 138 -7.61 8.14 -2.61
CA GLU A 138 -7.20 8.37 -4.01
C GLU A 138 -6.53 9.74 -4.12
N LEU A 139 -5.41 9.81 -4.84
CA LEU A 139 -4.60 11.03 -4.91
C LEU A 139 -4.28 11.45 -6.35
N LYS A 140 -3.76 12.68 -6.48
CA LYS A 140 -3.14 13.20 -7.70
C LYS A 140 -1.72 13.63 -7.41
N LYS A 141 -0.82 13.42 -8.36
CA LYS A 141 0.53 13.99 -8.31
C LYS A 141 0.46 15.50 -8.49
N VAL A 142 1.04 16.25 -7.56
CA VAL A 142 1.09 17.73 -7.63
C VAL A 142 2.51 18.28 -7.75
N ALA A 143 3.52 17.53 -7.31
CA ALA A 143 4.91 17.90 -7.49
C ALA A 143 5.81 16.68 -7.60
N THR A 144 7.00 16.89 -8.17
CA THR A 144 8.04 15.86 -8.31
C THR A 144 9.42 16.48 -8.22
N VAL A 145 10.38 15.72 -7.67
CA VAL A 145 11.81 15.98 -7.78
C VAL A 145 12.54 14.66 -8.07
N SER A 146 13.64 14.73 -8.80
CA SER A 146 14.54 13.59 -9.00
C SER A 146 14.97 12.98 -7.65
N ALA A 147 15.04 11.65 -7.59
CA ALA A 147 15.72 10.97 -6.51
C ALA A 147 17.25 11.21 -6.59
N PRO A 148 18.02 10.99 -5.51
CA PRO A 148 19.48 11.15 -5.55
C PRO A 148 20.18 10.24 -6.56
N SER A 149 19.67 9.02 -6.73
CA SER A 149 20.13 8.09 -7.76
C SER A 149 19.24 8.18 -8.98
N SER A 150 19.83 8.15 -10.17
CA SER A 150 19.10 8.07 -11.45
C SER A 150 18.40 6.72 -11.66
N ASP A 151 18.77 5.71 -10.88
CA ASP A 151 18.17 4.36 -10.93
C ASP A 151 16.89 4.26 -10.10
N ASP A 152 16.56 5.31 -9.35
CA ASP A 152 15.43 5.37 -8.44
C ASP A 152 14.33 6.27 -9.01
N VAL A 153 13.07 5.82 -8.92
CA VAL A 153 11.95 6.65 -9.38
C VAL A 153 11.86 7.96 -8.61
N PRO A 154 11.40 9.06 -9.24
CA PRO A 154 11.35 10.38 -8.61
C PRO A 154 10.58 10.40 -7.30
N PHE A 155 10.93 11.33 -6.41
CA PHE A 155 10.10 11.64 -5.26
C PHE A 155 8.89 12.44 -5.70
N LEU A 156 7.77 12.24 -5.00
CA LEU A 156 6.47 12.80 -5.35
C LEU A 156 5.82 13.46 -4.14
N LYS A 157 5.13 14.58 -4.38
CA LYS A 157 4.06 15.06 -3.52
C LYS A 157 2.72 14.69 -4.16
N LEU A 158 1.87 14.01 -3.40
CA LEU A 158 0.53 13.60 -3.80
C LEU A 158 -0.50 14.32 -2.92
N MET A 159 -1.57 14.84 -3.54
CA MET A 159 -2.70 15.42 -2.82
C MET A 159 -3.93 14.56 -3.02
N ALA A 160 -4.62 14.25 -1.93
CA ALA A 160 -5.85 13.47 -1.98
C ALA A 160 -6.93 14.21 -2.76
N GLN A 161 -7.73 13.44 -3.48
CA GLN A 161 -8.90 13.88 -4.21
C GLN A 161 -10.13 13.85 -3.30
N GLU A 162 -11.24 14.44 -3.73
CA GLU A 162 -12.52 14.29 -3.01
C GLU A 162 -13.18 12.96 -3.37
N GLN A 163 -13.20 12.63 -4.67
CA GLN A 163 -13.68 11.34 -5.15
C GLN A 163 -12.72 10.23 -4.70
N GLY A 164 -13.28 9.06 -4.34
CA GLY A 164 -12.52 7.88 -3.94
C GLY A 164 -11.98 7.92 -2.51
N THR A 165 -11.69 9.10 -1.97
CA THR A 165 -11.14 9.23 -0.61
C THR A 165 -12.23 9.09 0.47
N THR A 166 -12.02 8.13 1.37
CA THR A 166 -12.88 7.88 2.54
C THR A 166 -12.16 8.17 3.87
N GLY A 167 -10.83 8.21 3.85
CA GLY A 167 -9.98 8.41 5.01
C GLY A 167 -9.63 9.88 5.33
N PRO A 168 -8.94 10.11 6.47
CA PRO A 168 -8.54 11.45 6.92
C PRO A 168 -7.29 11.98 6.20
N ILE A 169 -6.60 11.14 5.43
CA ILE A 169 -5.34 11.49 4.76
C ILE A 169 -5.60 12.55 3.68
N ARG A 170 -4.82 13.63 3.69
CA ARG A 170 -4.90 14.72 2.72
C ARG A 170 -3.69 14.85 1.82
N GLU A 171 -2.51 14.47 2.29
CA GLU A 171 -1.28 14.46 1.49
C GLU A 171 -0.47 13.21 1.75
N ILE A 172 0.19 12.72 0.71
CA ILE A 172 1.18 11.64 0.81
C ILE A 172 2.45 12.07 0.07
N TYR A 173 3.60 11.89 0.69
CA TYR A 173 4.89 12.04 0.03
C TYR A 173 5.47 10.66 -0.25
N ARG A 174 5.93 10.45 -1.47
CA ARG A 174 6.79 9.30 -1.82
C ARG A 174 8.23 9.77 -1.83
N VAL A 175 9.04 9.25 -0.92
CA VAL A 175 10.46 9.59 -0.76
C VAL A 175 11.29 8.34 -0.51
N ALA A 176 12.61 8.49 -0.42
CA ALA A 176 13.55 7.39 -0.16
C ALA A 176 13.34 6.18 -1.09
N THR A 177 13.04 6.45 -2.36
CA THR A 177 12.79 5.44 -3.39
C THR A 177 14.06 4.64 -3.70
N ARG A 178 13.89 3.36 -4.05
CA ARG A 178 14.93 2.50 -4.61
C ARG A 178 14.37 1.73 -5.81
N GLY A 179 15.03 1.83 -6.96
CA GLY A 179 14.61 1.15 -8.19
C GLY A 179 13.33 1.73 -8.81
N GLY A 180 12.65 0.90 -9.58
CA GLY A 180 11.39 1.23 -10.28
C GLY A 180 11.54 2.00 -11.59
N VAL A 181 12.75 2.43 -11.96
CA VAL A 181 13.00 3.12 -13.24
C VAL A 181 12.89 2.10 -14.39
N PRO A 182 12.08 2.39 -15.43
CA PRO A 182 11.95 1.49 -16.57
C PRO A 182 13.23 1.49 -17.43
N PRO A 183 13.43 0.48 -18.28
CA PRO A 183 14.47 0.53 -19.30
C PRO A 183 14.30 1.76 -20.21
N ALA A 184 15.40 2.19 -20.83
CA ALA A 184 15.40 3.39 -21.68
C ALA A 184 14.42 3.30 -22.87
N ASP A 185 14.23 2.08 -23.38
CA ASP A 185 13.31 1.74 -24.46
C ASP A 185 12.75 0.32 -24.26
N CYS A 186 11.83 -0.05 -25.14
CA CYS A 186 11.14 -1.34 -25.13
C CYS A 186 11.80 -2.38 -26.04
N SER A 187 13.08 -2.23 -26.43
CA SER A 187 13.71 -3.08 -27.48
C SER A 187 13.78 -4.56 -27.09
N GLU A 188 13.92 -4.84 -25.81
CA GLU A 188 13.91 -6.19 -25.24
C GLU A 188 12.50 -6.70 -24.89
N GLN A 189 11.46 -5.91 -25.19
CA GLN A 189 10.07 -6.15 -24.80
C GLN A 189 9.21 -6.54 -25.99
N LYS A 190 8.17 -7.34 -25.74
CA LYS A 190 7.20 -7.67 -26.79
C LYS A 190 6.29 -6.44 -27.03
N PRO A 191 5.85 -6.19 -28.27
CA PRO A 191 4.84 -5.16 -28.51
C PRO A 191 3.58 -5.42 -27.67
N ASN A 192 3.02 -4.35 -27.11
CA ASN A 192 1.88 -4.36 -26.18
C ASN A 192 2.11 -5.17 -24.89
N SER A 193 3.36 -5.29 -24.42
CA SER A 193 3.65 -5.93 -23.14
C SER A 193 3.67 -4.96 -21.96
N ILE A 194 3.59 -5.53 -20.76
CA ILE A 194 3.81 -4.83 -19.50
C ILE A 194 5.25 -5.11 -19.04
N VAL A 195 5.96 -4.06 -18.65
CA VAL A 195 7.26 -4.12 -17.98
C VAL A 195 7.05 -3.85 -16.51
N THR A 196 7.55 -4.75 -15.67
CA THR A 196 7.42 -4.68 -14.22
C THR A 196 8.81 -4.53 -13.61
N VAL A 197 9.03 -3.45 -12.86
CA VAL A 197 10.31 -3.16 -12.22
C VAL A 197 10.11 -3.09 -10.71
N ASN A 198 10.91 -3.87 -9.97
CA ASN A 198 10.85 -3.86 -8.51
C ASN A 198 11.22 -2.46 -7.99
N TYR A 199 10.52 -2.02 -6.95
CA TYR A 199 10.88 -0.81 -6.23
C TYR A 199 10.51 -0.91 -4.75
N THR A 200 11.17 -0.07 -3.96
CA THR A 200 10.73 0.27 -2.61
C THR A 200 10.66 1.78 -2.46
N ALA A 201 9.85 2.25 -1.50
CA ALA A 201 9.74 3.67 -1.17
C ALA A 201 9.21 3.86 0.24
N GLN A 202 9.49 5.01 0.84
CA GLN A 202 8.77 5.48 2.01
C GLN A 202 7.58 6.34 1.60
N TYR A 203 6.47 6.15 2.30
CA TYR A 203 5.23 6.91 2.15
C TYR A 203 4.93 7.64 3.44
N TRP A 204 4.90 8.96 3.38
CA TRP A 204 4.68 9.82 4.54
C TRP A 204 3.29 10.43 4.44
N PHE A 205 2.41 10.07 5.39
CA PHE A 205 0.99 10.36 5.34
C PHE A 205 0.65 11.52 6.26
N TYR A 206 -0.03 12.52 5.72
CA TYR A 206 -0.43 13.72 6.45
C TYR A 206 -1.95 13.86 6.47
N SER A 207 -2.50 14.17 7.64
CA SER A 207 -3.93 14.46 7.83
C SER A 207 -4.12 15.78 8.59
N CYS A 208 -5.34 16.30 8.58
CA CYS A 208 -5.70 17.40 9.48
C CYS A 208 -5.57 16.95 10.94
N VAL A 209 -5.28 17.90 11.81
CA VAL A 209 -5.47 17.72 13.26
C VAL A 209 -6.97 17.75 13.52
N GLU A 210 -7.54 16.67 14.04
CA GLU A 210 -8.83 16.82 14.70
C GLU A 210 -8.56 17.53 16.03
N GLU A 211 -8.82 18.84 16.09
CA GLU A 211 -8.94 19.51 17.38
C GLU A 211 -10.11 18.85 18.09
N SER A 212 -9.82 18.05 19.12
CA SER A 212 -10.83 17.54 20.03
C SER A 212 -11.45 18.74 20.74
N VAL A 213 -12.64 19.15 20.27
CA VAL A 213 -13.51 20.12 20.95
C VAL A 213 -14.02 19.54 22.27
#